data_AF-A0AAD7H909-F1
#
_entry.id   AF-A0AAD7H909-F1
#
_cell.length_a   1.000
_cell.length_b   1.000
_cell.length_c   1.000
_cell.angle_alpha   90.00
_cell.angle_beta   90.00
_cell.angle_gamma   90.00
#
_symmetry.space_group_name_H-M   'P 1'
#
loop_
_entity.id
_entity.type
_entity.pdbx_description
1 polymer ?
#
loop_
_entity_poly.entity_id
_entity_poly.type
_entity_poly.pdbx_seq_one_letter_code
_entity_poly.pdbx_strand_id
1 'polypeptide(L)'
;MSSPEEIVLSYGQSLYRDFVPHNVGYAFYGIYLVIFAIYFWTTVQRPMPSVASRLLFCAMLLLFLSTTAQYAADMLLSLEQMEAYLTWISVPLANRRTVWLQTHAALYKTQRWPTAFNFVISDLIVIWRASVIFSLSRWIQVSLWSVGLADVGVWLCAASITSRDAIERSQNPSIDETFNTVANCMSLATNLVGTVAIGVKAWNQRRFMKQHAIWGTNVSRLLLLLVETGAFWAMIQLAFSLLQQINDGENAQLDLATAVVARITTYLAAILPTATLIIARSQRSVDYVFKFSHPVATYISTNHDPERLNGETGTHPLSSIRMSNIHFAEVGNAEWDPKRASSLDTQRPGAPEPYILPPNFRGEP
;
A
#
# COMPACT_ATOMS: atom_id res chain seq x y z
N MET A 1 -43.29 -5.43 -29.20
CA MET A 1 -42.26 -6.47 -29.37
C MET A 1 -41.14 -5.82 -30.15
N SER A 2 -39.93 -5.78 -29.59
CA SER A 2 -38.74 -5.30 -30.30
C SER A 2 -38.49 -6.14 -31.54
N SER A 3 -37.95 -5.55 -32.60
CA SER A 3 -37.60 -6.30 -33.80
C SER A 3 -36.44 -7.26 -33.50
N PRO A 4 -36.31 -8.40 -34.21
CA PRO A 4 -35.15 -9.30 -34.04
C PRO A 4 -33.81 -8.58 -34.23
N GLU A 5 -33.76 -7.56 -35.09
CA GLU A 5 -32.56 -6.74 -35.33
C GLU A 5 -32.20 -5.86 -34.13
N GLU A 6 -33.19 -5.21 -33.51
CA GLU A 6 -32.98 -4.42 -32.28
C GLU A 6 -32.46 -5.28 -31.14
N ILE A 7 -33.01 -6.49 -31.01
CA ILE A 7 -32.59 -7.49 -30.04
C ILE A 7 -31.11 -7.80 -30.28
N VAL A 8 -30.71 -8.23 -31.48
CA VAL A 8 -29.31 -8.57 -31.81
C VAL A 8 -28.37 -7.37 -31.59
N LEU A 9 -28.77 -6.16 -31.99
CA LEU A 9 -27.97 -4.95 -31.79
C LEU A 9 -27.75 -4.65 -30.31
N SER A 10 -28.81 -4.72 -29.49
CA SER A 10 -28.71 -4.49 -28.04
C SER A 10 -27.77 -5.50 -27.36
N TYR A 11 -27.76 -6.76 -27.82
CA TYR A 11 -26.83 -7.77 -27.32
C TYR A 11 -25.40 -7.52 -27.74
N GLY A 12 -25.16 -7.17 -29.01
CA GLY A 12 -23.83 -6.82 -29.50
C GLY A 12 -23.24 -5.65 -28.71
N GLN A 13 -24.07 -4.64 -28.40
CA GLN A 13 -23.67 -3.52 -27.57
C GLN A 13 -23.37 -3.93 -26.13
N SER A 14 -24.19 -4.78 -25.50
CA SER A 14 -23.92 -5.27 -24.14
C SER A 14 -22.62 -6.06 -24.08
N LEU A 15 -22.41 -6.99 -25.02
CA LEU A 15 -21.18 -7.76 -25.10
C LEU A 15 -19.95 -6.87 -25.29
N TYR A 16 -20.05 -5.88 -26.16
CA TYR A 16 -18.97 -4.91 -26.37
C TYR A 16 -18.66 -4.09 -25.11
N ARG A 17 -19.70 -3.57 -24.43
CA ARG A 17 -19.57 -2.79 -23.19
C ARG A 17 -18.97 -3.59 -22.05
N ASP A 18 -19.27 -4.88 -21.95
CA ASP A 18 -18.67 -5.75 -20.94
C ASP A 18 -17.25 -6.15 -21.35
N PHE A 19 -17.04 -6.60 -22.59
CA PHE A 19 -15.77 -7.20 -23.02
C PHE A 19 -14.61 -6.20 -23.04
N VAL A 20 -14.82 -4.97 -23.54
CA VAL A 20 -13.73 -3.99 -23.71
C VAL A 20 -13.06 -3.61 -22.38
N PRO A 21 -13.80 -3.19 -21.33
CA PRO A 21 -13.21 -2.91 -20.01
C PRO A 21 -12.45 -4.10 -19.41
N HIS A 22 -12.98 -5.32 -19.55
CA HIS A 22 -12.33 -6.52 -19.03
C HIS A 22 -10.98 -6.77 -19.71
N ASN A 23 -10.89 -6.63 -21.04
CA ASN A 23 -9.63 -6.80 -21.78
C ASN A 23 -8.57 -5.78 -21.37
N VAL A 24 -8.97 -4.51 -21.18
CA VAL A 24 -8.07 -3.49 -20.64
C VAL A 24 -7.59 -3.90 -19.24
N GLY A 25 -8.52 -4.36 -18.40
CA GLY A 25 -8.20 -4.92 -17.09
C GLY A 25 -7.17 -6.05 -17.13
N TYR A 26 -7.32 -7.00 -18.06
CA TYR A 26 -6.41 -8.13 -18.22
C TYR A 26 -4.99 -7.69 -18.59
N ALA A 27 -4.84 -6.65 -19.41
CA ALA A 27 -3.54 -6.07 -19.71
C ALA A 27 -2.87 -5.50 -18.45
N PHE A 28 -3.62 -4.77 -17.61
CA PHE A 28 -3.12 -4.25 -16.34
C PHE A 28 -2.81 -5.36 -15.33
N TYR A 29 -3.59 -6.45 -15.32
CA TYR A 29 -3.27 -7.63 -14.52
C TYR A 29 -1.93 -8.25 -14.93
N GLY A 30 -1.63 -8.34 -16.23
CA GLY A 30 -0.33 -8.79 -16.72
C GLY A 30 0.84 -7.93 -16.22
N ILE A 31 0.67 -6.61 -16.22
CA ILE A 31 1.65 -5.67 -15.64
C ILE A 31 1.82 -5.93 -14.14
N TYR A 32 0.70 -6.08 -13.42
CA TYR A 32 0.72 -6.36 -12.00
C TYR A 32 1.44 -7.68 -11.66
N LEU A 33 1.22 -8.73 -12.44
CA LEU A 33 1.87 -10.04 -12.29
C LEU A 33 3.40 -9.90 -12.32
N VAL A 34 3.93 -9.14 -13.28
CA VAL A 34 5.38 -8.89 -13.40
C VAL A 34 5.90 -8.12 -12.19
N ILE A 35 5.22 -7.05 -11.78
CA ILE A 35 5.61 -6.23 -10.63
C ILE A 35 5.58 -7.08 -9.34
N PHE A 36 4.55 -7.88 -9.14
CA PHE A 36 4.44 -8.77 -7.99
C PHE A 36 5.51 -9.86 -7.99
N ALA A 37 5.84 -10.44 -9.15
CA ALA A 37 6.93 -11.41 -9.26
C ALA A 37 8.28 -10.81 -8.83
N ILE A 38 8.58 -9.57 -9.26
CA ILE A 38 9.77 -8.82 -8.82
C ILE A 38 9.73 -8.59 -7.30
N TYR A 39 8.60 -8.15 -6.77
CA TYR A 39 8.42 -7.96 -5.32
C TYR A 39 8.63 -9.27 -4.55
N PHE A 40 8.01 -10.37 -4.99
CA PHE A 40 8.08 -11.67 -4.34
C PHE A 40 9.52 -12.19 -4.32
N TRP A 41 10.17 -12.19 -5.49
CA TRP A 41 11.57 -12.60 -5.63
C TRP A 41 12.51 -11.81 -4.72
N THR A 42 12.45 -10.47 -4.78
CA THR A 42 13.31 -9.60 -3.94
C THR A 42 13.03 -9.74 -2.45
N THR A 43 11.81 -10.15 -2.07
CA THR A 43 11.42 -10.36 -0.68
C THR A 43 11.90 -11.71 -0.14
N VAL A 44 11.72 -12.78 -0.91
CA VAL A 44 12.10 -14.14 -0.50
C VAL A 44 13.61 -14.30 -0.38
N GLN A 45 14.37 -13.61 -1.22
CA GLN A 45 15.84 -13.64 -1.15
C GLN A 45 16.44 -12.97 0.08
N ARG A 46 15.66 -12.20 0.86
CA ARG A 46 16.17 -11.42 1.99
C ARG A 46 15.48 -11.89 3.28
N PRO A 47 16.24 -12.13 4.37
CA PRO A 47 15.62 -12.43 5.66
C PRO A 47 14.73 -11.25 6.09
N MET A 48 13.56 -11.55 6.66
CA MET A 48 12.60 -10.57 7.16
C MET A 48 12.73 -10.45 8.69
N PRO A 49 13.57 -9.52 9.20
CA PRO A 49 13.89 -9.48 10.63
C PRO A 49 12.70 -9.01 11.49
N SER A 50 11.86 -8.12 10.96
CA SER A 50 10.78 -7.49 11.75
C SER A 50 9.40 -8.09 11.48
N VAL A 51 8.57 -8.13 12.53
CA VAL A 51 7.15 -8.51 12.45
C VAL A 51 6.42 -7.65 11.43
N ALA A 52 6.67 -6.33 11.41
CA ALA A 52 6.08 -5.41 10.45
C ALA A 52 6.40 -5.80 8.99
N SER A 53 7.63 -6.25 8.70
CA SER A 53 7.99 -6.70 7.35
C SER A 53 7.24 -7.97 6.95
N ARG A 54 7.01 -8.88 7.90
CA ARG A 54 6.22 -10.11 7.67
C ARG A 54 4.75 -9.79 7.42
N LEU A 55 4.17 -8.89 8.23
CA LEU A 55 2.78 -8.44 8.04
C LEU A 55 2.57 -7.77 6.68
N LEU A 56 3.50 -6.92 6.23
CA LEU A 56 3.45 -6.33 4.90
C LEU A 56 3.54 -7.36 3.78
N PHE A 57 4.40 -8.37 3.94
CA PHE A 57 4.50 -9.45 2.97
C PHE A 57 3.19 -10.25 2.89
N CYS A 58 2.59 -10.58 4.04
CA CYS A 58 1.28 -11.22 4.07
C CYS A 58 0.20 -10.33 3.43
N ALA A 59 0.19 -9.03 3.70
CA ALA A 59 -0.76 -8.09 3.09
C ALA A 59 -0.60 -8.05 1.56
N MET A 60 0.63 -8.02 1.04
CA MET A 60 0.88 -8.06 -0.40
C MET A 60 0.51 -9.39 -1.04
N LEU A 61 0.71 -10.51 -0.33
CA LEU A 61 0.28 -11.81 -0.81
C LEU A 61 -1.24 -11.91 -0.88
N LEU A 62 -1.95 -11.41 0.15
CA LEU A 62 -3.41 -11.33 0.15
C LEU A 62 -3.93 -10.43 -0.96
N LEU A 63 -3.29 -9.28 -1.19
CA LEU A 63 -3.61 -8.37 -2.30
C LEU A 63 -3.44 -9.06 -3.66
N PHE A 64 -2.38 -9.84 -3.83
CA PHE A 64 -2.13 -10.60 -5.06
C PHE A 64 -3.16 -11.71 -5.28
N LEU A 65 -3.44 -12.52 -4.24
CA LEU A 65 -4.43 -13.59 -4.30
C LEU A 65 -5.83 -13.03 -4.58
N SER A 66 -6.19 -11.92 -3.93
CA SER A 66 -7.45 -11.22 -4.15
C SER A 66 -7.55 -10.70 -5.59
N THR A 67 -6.54 -9.97 -6.08
CA THR A 67 -6.52 -9.48 -7.46
C THR A 67 -6.58 -10.62 -8.49
N THR A 68 -5.92 -11.74 -8.21
CA THR A 68 -5.95 -12.94 -9.06
C THR A 68 -7.32 -13.61 -9.04
N ALA A 69 -7.97 -13.71 -7.88
CA ALA A 69 -9.33 -14.21 -7.76
C ALA A 69 -10.33 -13.33 -8.53
N GLN A 70 -10.15 -12.01 -8.48
CA GLN A 70 -10.94 -11.07 -9.27
C GLN A 70 -10.77 -11.30 -10.76
N TYR A 71 -9.51 -11.38 -11.24
CA TYR A 71 -9.19 -11.65 -12.64
C TYR A 71 -9.83 -12.96 -13.12
N ALA A 72 -9.69 -14.04 -12.33
CA ALA A 72 -10.25 -15.34 -12.67
C ALA A 72 -11.78 -15.31 -12.74
N ALA A 73 -12.45 -14.63 -11.79
CA ALA A 73 -13.91 -14.47 -11.80
C ALA A 73 -14.38 -13.63 -13.00
N ASP A 74 -13.72 -12.50 -13.28
CA ASP A 74 -13.97 -11.65 -14.45
C ASP A 74 -13.85 -12.45 -15.76
N MET A 75 -12.80 -13.28 -15.89
CA MET A 75 -12.55 -14.10 -17.07
C MET A 75 -13.60 -15.20 -17.23
N LEU A 76 -13.90 -15.94 -16.16
CA LEU A 76 -14.89 -17.02 -16.18
C LEU A 76 -16.27 -16.49 -16.53
N LEU A 77 -16.71 -15.40 -15.89
CA LEU A 77 -18.01 -14.77 -16.20
C LEU A 77 -18.07 -14.29 -17.65
N SER A 78 -16.99 -13.73 -18.20
CA SER A 78 -16.94 -13.29 -19.60
C SER A 78 -17.05 -14.46 -20.57
N LEU A 79 -16.37 -15.58 -20.31
CA LEU A 79 -16.44 -16.78 -21.14
C LEU A 79 -17.82 -17.44 -21.09
N GLU A 80 -18.37 -17.62 -19.89
CA GLU A 80 -19.72 -18.18 -19.69
C GLU A 80 -20.80 -17.30 -20.32
N GLN A 81 -20.64 -15.98 -20.24
CA GLN A 81 -21.54 -15.03 -20.90
C GLN A 81 -21.49 -15.21 -22.42
N MET A 82 -20.30 -15.31 -23.02
CA MET A 82 -20.16 -15.58 -24.45
C MET A 82 -20.75 -16.94 -24.84
N GLU A 83 -20.48 -17.99 -24.07
CA GLU A 83 -21.03 -19.32 -24.31
C GLU A 83 -22.56 -19.32 -24.26
N ALA A 84 -23.16 -18.72 -23.23
CA ALA A 84 -24.61 -18.63 -23.11
C ALA A 84 -25.25 -17.89 -24.30
N TYR A 85 -24.58 -16.87 -24.83
CA TYR A 85 -25.09 -16.17 -26.01
C TYR A 85 -24.95 -16.97 -27.30
N LEU A 86 -23.88 -17.75 -27.47
CA LEU A 86 -23.62 -18.47 -28.72
C LEU A 86 -24.32 -19.84 -28.78
N THR A 87 -24.42 -20.54 -27.65
CA THR A 87 -24.78 -21.96 -27.62
C THR A 87 -26.20 -22.26 -27.14
N TRP A 88 -26.83 -21.36 -26.37
CA TRP A 88 -28.16 -21.61 -25.78
C TRP A 88 -29.30 -21.34 -26.77
N ILE A 89 -29.28 -22.03 -27.91
CA ILE A 89 -30.23 -21.88 -29.01
C ILE A 89 -31.67 -22.13 -28.54
N SER A 90 -31.86 -22.99 -27.53
CA SER A 90 -33.16 -23.33 -26.93
C SER A 90 -33.81 -22.19 -26.14
N VAL A 91 -33.03 -21.22 -25.65
CA VAL A 91 -33.54 -20.08 -24.88
C VAL A 91 -33.72 -18.89 -25.84
N PRO A 92 -34.93 -18.26 -25.89
CA PRO A 92 -35.13 -17.06 -26.68
C PRO A 92 -34.09 -15.99 -26.34
N LEU A 93 -33.54 -15.34 -27.37
CA LEU A 93 -32.42 -14.41 -27.22
C LEU A 93 -32.72 -13.35 -26.14
N ALA A 94 -33.95 -12.80 -26.15
CA ALA A 94 -34.50 -11.86 -25.15
C ALA A 94 -34.30 -12.31 -23.68
N ASN A 95 -34.37 -13.60 -23.39
CA ASN A 95 -34.34 -14.15 -22.04
C ASN A 95 -32.95 -14.69 -21.62
N ARG A 96 -32.02 -14.88 -22.57
CA ARG A 96 -30.71 -15.52 -22.29
C ARG A 96 -29.93 -14.82 -21.18
N ARG A 97 -29.90 -13.49 -21.18
CA ARG A 97 -29.21 -12.71 -20.15
C ARG A 97 -29.78 -12.95 -18.75
N THR A 98 -31.11 -12.95 -18.63
CA THR A 98 -31.79 -13.17 -17.35
C THR A 98 -31.54 -14.59 -16.84
N VAL A 99 -31.64 -15.59 -17.71
CA VAL A 99 -31.34 -16.98 -17.35
C VAL A 99 -29.86 -17.12 -16.95
N TRP A 100 -28.94 -16.54 -17.72
CA TRP A 100 -27.51 -16.54 -17.40
C TRP A 100 -27.20 -15.90 -16.04
N LEU A 101 -27.80 -14.74 -15.75
CA LEU A 101 -27.67 -14.06 -14.45
C LEU A 101 -28.20 -14.93 -13.30
N GLN A 102 -29.32 -15.64 -13.51
CA GLN A 102 -29.87 -16.54 -12.50
C GLN A 102 -28.98 -17.76 -12.27
N THR A 103 -28.47 -18.38 -13.34
CA THR A 103 -27.57 -19.54 -13.27
C THR A 103 -26.25 -19.17 -12.59
N HIS A 104 -25.70 -17.98 -12.86
CA HIS A 104 -24.40 -17.55 -12.36
C HIS A 104 -24.48 -16.56 -11.19
N ALA A 105 -25.65 -16.43 -10.56
CA ALA A 105 -25.89 -15.46 -9.50
C ALA A 105 -24.89 -15.60 -8.34
N ALA A 106 -24.50 -16.83 -7.99
CA ALA A 106 -23.53 -17.07 -6.93
C ALA A 106 -22.13 -16.52 -7.27
N LEU A 107 -21.62 -16.82 -8.47
CA LEU A 107 -20.32 -16.35 -8.93
C LEU A 107 -20.30 -14.83 -9.11
N TYR A 108 -21.38 -14.27 -9.66
CA TYR A 108 -21.53 -12.84 -9.84
C TYR A 108 -21.49 -12.07 -8.50
N LYS A 109 -22.08 -12.62 -7.44
CA LYS A 109 -22.01 -12.03 -6.09
C LYS A 109 -20.62 -12.10 -5.51
N THR A 110 -19.97 -13.26 -5.63
CA THR A 110 -18.65 -13.47 -5.00
C THR A 110 -17.55 -12.66 -5.68
N GLN A 111 -17.70 -12.32 -6.95
CA GLN A 111 -16.77 -11.48 -7.72
C GLN A 111 -16.49 -10.10 -7.09
N ARG A 112 -17.43 -9.54 -6.31
CA ARG A 112 -17.28 -8.20 -5.70
C ARG A 112 -16.36 -8.16 -4.49
N TRP A 113 -16.21 -9.29 -3.79
CA TRP A 113 -15.39 -9.39 -2.59
C TRP A 113 -13.90 -9.16 -2.85
N PRO A 114 -13.29 -9.79 -3.88
CA PRO A 114 -11.94 -9.49 -4.30
C PRO A 114 -11.65 -7.99 -4.51
N THR A 115 -12.56 -7.27 -5.16
CA THR A 115 -12.42 -5.83 -5.38
C THR A 115 -12.36 -5.08 -4.05
N ALA A 116 -13.30 -5.35 -3.15
CA ALA A 116 -13.34 -4.70 -1.84
C ALA A 116 -12.07 -4.98 -1.02
N PHE A 117 -11.58 -6.23 -1.01
CA PHE A 117 -10.31 -6.56 -0.35
C PHE A 117 -9.13 -5.84 -0.97
N ASN A 118 -9.10 -5.63 -2.29
CA ASN A 118 -8.01 -4.91 -2.94
C ASN A 118 -7.93 -3.45 -2.47
N PHE A 119 -9.07 -2.75 -2.43
CA PHE A 119 -9.13 -1.37 -1.93
C PHE A 119 -8.79 -1.29 -0.44
N VAL A 120 -9.43 -2.13 0.39
CA VAL A 120 -9.17 -2.15 1.84
C VAL A 120 -7.70 -2.42 2.16
N ILE A 121 -7.09 -3.43 1.53
CA ILE A 121 -5.68 -3.75 1.79
C ILE A 121 -4.77 -2.60 1.30
N SER A 122 -5.06 -2.02 0.12
CA SER A 122 -4.32 -0.86 -0.40
C SER A 122 -4.35 0.31 0.59
N ASP A 123 -5.52 0.63 1.13
CA ASP A 123 -5.72 1.77 2.02
C ASP A 123 -5.10 1.54 3.40
N LEU A 124 -5.19 0.31 3.92
CA LEU A 124 -4.48 -0.10 5.12
C LEU A 124 -2.95 0.01 4.97
N ILE A 125 -2.40 -0.27 3.78
CA ILE A 125 -0.98 -0.05 3.51
C ILE A 125 -0.64 1.45 3.56
N VAL A 126 -1.52 2.33 3.09
CA VAL A 126 -1.33 3.79 3.20
C VAL A 126 -1.31 4.24 4.65
N ILE A 127 -2.30 3.80 5.45
CA ILE A 127 -2.40 4.11 6.89
C ILE A 127 -1.18 3.58 7.64
N TRP A 128 -0.75 2.36 7.33
CA TRP A 128 0.45 1.77 7.92
C TRP A 128 1.69 2.62 7.60
N ARG A 129 1.87 3.03 6.33
CA ARG A 129 3.00 3.88 5.90
C ARG A 129 3.04 5.20 6.68
N ALA A 130 1.89 5.88 6.79
CA ALA A 130 1.79 7.12 7.57
C ALA A 130 2.05 6.87 9.07
N SER A 131 1.51 5.78 9.64
CA SER A 131 1.68 5.43 11.06
C SER A 131 3.14 5.18 11.43
N VAL A 132 3.91 4.50 10.57
CA VAL A 132 5.35 4.27 10.79
C VAL A 132 6.13 5.60 10.83
N ILE A 133 5.74 6.57 10.00
CA ILE A 133 6.38 7.89 9.94
C ILE A 133 6.01 8.77 11.15
N PHE A 134 4.80 8.61 11.68
CA PHE A 134 4.26 9.37 12.81
C PHE A 134 4.24 8.59 14.13
N SER A 135 5.20 7.68 14.34
CA SER A 135 5.26 6.82 15.54
C SER A 135 5.16 7.56 16.88
N LEU A 136 5.54 8.85 16.93
CA LEU A 136 5.53 9.68 18.13
C LEU A 136 4.20 10.41 18.42
N SER A 137 3.36 10.65 17.42
CA SER A 137 2.12 11.43 17.60
C SER A 137 0.89 10.54 17.67
N ARG A 138 0.46 10.20 18.89
CA ARG A 138 -0.71 9.33 19.13
C ARG A 138 -1.99 9.88 18.49
N TRP A 139 -2.21 11.19 18.51
CA TRP A 139 -3.40 11.82 17.95
C TRP A 139 -3.53 11.63 16.44
N ILE A 140 -2.41 11.76 15.72
CA ILE A 140 -2.38 11.55 14.26
C ILE A 140 -2.64 10.08 13.94
N GLN A 141 -2.07 9.15 14.71
CA GLN A 141 -2.32 7.72 14.52
C GLN A 141 -3.79 7.37 14.77
N VAL A 142 -4.38 7.85 15.87
CA VAL A 142 -5.80 7.62 16.18
C VAL A 142 -6.69 8.13 15.05
N SER A 143 -6.41 9.33 14.52
CA SER A 143 -7.15 9.90 13.38
C SER A 143 -6.99 9.08 12.09
N LEU A 144 -5.78 8.62 11.77
CA LEU A 144 -5.55 7.78 10.59
C LEU A 144 -6.27 6.44 10.69
N TRP A 145 -6.18 5.77 11.84
CA TRP A 145 -6.85 4.50 12.07
C TRP A 145 -8.37 4.63 12.15
N SER A 146 -8.90 5.75 12.67
CA SER A 146 -10.36 5.97 12.69
C SER A 146 -10.91 6.13 11.27
N VAL A 147 -10.23 6.89 10.41
CA VAL A 147 -10.62 7.04 9.00
C VAL A 147 -10.50 5.70 8.27
N GLY A 148 -9.42 4.96 8.53
CA GLY A 148 -9.22 3.63 7.96
C GLY A 148 -10.27 2.59 8.37
N LEU A 149 -10.66 2.54 9.64
CA LEU A 149 -11.72 1.65 10.08
C LEU A 149 -13.07 2.01 9.46
N ALA A 150 -13.36 3.31 9.32
CA ALA A 150 -14.56 3.76 8.63
C ALA A 150 -14.56 3.34 7.17
N ASP A 151 -13.43 3.51 6.47
CA ASP A 151 -13.26 3.07 5.08
C ASP A 151 -13.45 1.56 4.92
N VAL A 152 -12.81 0.74 5.77
CA VAL A 152 -13.02 -0.72 5.79
C VAL A 152 -14.50 -1.07 5.99
N GLY A 153 -15.16 -0.41 6.94
CA GLY A 153 -16.58 -0.62 7.20
C GLY A 153 -17.45 -0.32 5.99
N VAL A 154 -17.19 0.78 5.29
CA VAL A 154 -17.94 1.16 4.08
C VAL A 154 -17.72 0.17 2.94
N TRP A 155 -16.50 -0.28 2.69
CA TRP A 155 -16.23 -1.30 1.66
C TRP A 155 -16.90 -2.64 1.95
N LEU A 156 -16.89 -3.08 3.22
CA LEU A 156 -17.57 -4.31 3.62
C LEU A 156 -19.09 -4.18 3.50
N CYS A 157 -19.66 -3.03 3.86
CA CYS A 157 -21.08 -2.74 3.66
C CYS A 157 -21.45 -2.74 2.18
N ALA A 158 -20.68 -2.04 1.33
CA ALA A 158 -20.90 -2.00 -0.11
C ALA A 158 -20.87 -3.41 -0.71
N ALA A 159 -19.82 -4.20 -0.45
CA ALA A 159 -19.71 -5.57 -0.94
C ALA A 159 -20.86 -6.47 -0.46
N SER A 160 -21.30 -6.30 0.79
CA SER A 160 -22.40 -7.07 1.38
C SER A 160 -23.75 -6.74 0.74
N ILE A 161 -24.03 -5.45 0.49
CA ILE A 161 -25.27 -4.98 -0.13
C ILE A 161 -25.32 -5.45 -1.59
N THR A 162 -24.25 -5.22 -2.37
CA THR A 162 -24.18 -5.70 -3.76
C THR A 162 -24.35 -7.21 -3.86
N SER A 163 -23.83 -7.98 -2.88
CA SER A 163 -23.99 -9.43 -2.83
C SER A 163 -25.42 -9.88 -2.54
N ARG A 164 -26.21 -9.09 -1.80
CA ARG A 164 -27.63 -9.38 -1.53
C ARG A 164 -28.49 -8.99 -2.73
N ASP A 165 -28.28 -7.79 -3.25
CA ASP A 165 -29.13 -7.19 -4.29
C ASP A 165 -28.94 -7.83 -5.67
N ALA A 166 -27.84 -8.56 -5.90
CA ALA A 166 -27.64 -9.29 -7.15
C ALA A 166 -28.76 -10.33 -7.47
N ILE A 167 -29.54 -10.78 -6.48
CA ILE A 167 -30.73 -11.65 -6.71
C ILE A 167 -32.00 -10.83 -6.94
N GLU A 168 -32.16 -9.74 -6.19
CA GLU A 168 -33.40 -8.95 -6.12
C GLU A 168 -33.41 -7.75 -7.07
N ARG A 169 -32.40 -7.68 -7.97
CA ARG A 169 -32.02 -6.59 -8.90
C ARG A 169 -33.11 -5.98 -9.79
N SER A 170 -34.37 -6.34 -9.61
CA SER A 170 -35.52 -5.73 -10.25
C SER A 170 -36.04 -4.46 -9.57
N GLN A 171 -35.58 -4.06 -8.37
CA GLN A 171 -36.27 -2.98 -7.64
C GLN A 171 -35.50 -1.66 -7.39
N ASN A 172 -34.18 -1.62 -7.08
CA ASN A 172 -33.50 -0.34 -6.77
C ASN A 172 -31.99 -0.29 -7.15
N PRO A 173 -31.62 0.02 -8.40
CA PRO A 173 -30.21 0.18 -8.81
C PRO A 173 -29.47 1.33 -8.11
N SER A 174 -30.18 2.31 -7.56
CA SER A 174 -29.62 3.52 -6.95
C SER A 174 -28.84 3.28 -5.65
N ILE A 175 -29.16 2.23 -4.90
CA ILE A 175 -28.53 1.95 -3.60
C ILE A 175 -27.09 1.44 -3.80
N ASP A 176 -26.89 0.46 -4.68
CA ASP A 176 -25.57 -0.10 -5.00
C ASP A 176 -24.59 0.99 -5.49
N GLU A 177 -25.07 1.86 -6.37
CA GLU A 177 -24.28 2.98 -6.90
C GLU A 177 -23.89 3.99 -5.81
N THR A 178 -24.82 4.31 -4.90
CA THR A 178 -24.57 5.22 -3.78
C THR A 178 -23.49 4.66 -2.86
N PHE A 179 -23.58 3.38 -2.48
CA PHE A 179 -22.59 2.76 -1.59
C PHE A 179 -21.21 2.64 -2.26
N ASN A 180 -21.14 2.30 -3.54
CA ASN A 180 -19.87 2.27 -4.28
C ASN A 180 -19.25 3.68 -4.36
N THR A 181 -20.07 4.71 -4.58
CA THR A 181 -19.61 6.10 -4.58
C THR A 181 -19.05 6.50 -3.22
N VAL A 182 -19.76 6.20 -2.13
CA VAL A 182 -19.32 6.51 -0.76
C VAL A 182 -18.03 5.74 -0.43
N ALA A 183 -17.91 4.48 -0.84
CA ALA A 183 -16.69 3.68 -0.67
C ALA A 183 -15.49 4.31 -1.40
N ASN A 184 -15.69 4.73 -2.65
CA ASN A 184 -14.65 5.42 -3.42
C ASN A 184 -14.24 6.75 -2.77
N CYS A 185 -15.20 7.55 -2.29
CA CYS A 185 -14.93 8.80 -1.59
C CYS A 185 -14.18 8.60 -0.27
N MET A 186 -14.52 7.56 0.49
CA MET A 186 -13.83 7.20 1.74
C MET A 186 -12.40 6.70 1.47
N SER A 187 -12.21 5.91 0.41
CA SER A 187 -10.88 5.47 -0.02
C SER A 187 -10.02 6.66 -0.45
N LEU A 188 -10.60 7.60 -1.21
CA LEU A 188 -9.95 8.86 -1.58
C LEU A 188 -9.58 9.69 -0.35
N ALA A 189 -10.48 9.84 0.61
CA ALA A 189 -10.22 10.56 1.85
C ALA A 189 -9.06 9.92 2.64
N THR A 190 -9.06 8.59 2.77
CA THR A 190 -8.00 7.84 3.45
C THR A 190 -6.64 8.06 2.78
N ASN A 191 -6.60 7.95 1.45
CA ASN A 191 -5.39 8.16 0.67
C ASN A 191 -4.89 9.61 0.75
N LEU A 192 -5.79 10.58 0.67
CA LEU A 192 -5.46 12.00 0.75
C LEU A 192 -4.92 12.37 2.13
N VAL A 193 -5.60 11.97 3.21
CA VAL A 193 -5.17 12.22 4.59
C VAL A 193 -3.80 11.58 4.85
N GLY A 194 -3.61 10.31 4.44
CA GLY A 194 -2.32 9.63 4.55
C GLY A 194 -1.21 10.34 3.77
N THR A 195 -1.48 10.74 2.53
CA THR A 195 -0.51 11.43 1.67
C THR A 195 -0.16 12.81 2.20
N VAL A 196 -1.14 13.59 2.66
CA VAL A 196 -0.92 14.92 3.25
C VAL A 196 -0.11 14.80 4.54
N ALA A 197 -0.42 13.82 5.40
CA ALA A 197 0.36 13.58 6.61
C ALA A 197 1.84 13.31 6.26
N ILE A 198 2.10 12.38 5.33
CA ILE A 198 3.47 12.08 4.86
C ILE A 198 4.14 13.33 4.26
N GLY A 199 3.40 14.12 3.49
CA GLY A 199 3.87 15.37 2.87
C GLY A 199 4.29 16.43 3.89
N VAL A 200 3.49 16.65 4.93
CA VAL A 200 3.83 17.57 6.03
C VAL A 200 5.10 17.11 6.73
N LYS A 201 5.27 15.81 6.98
CA LYS A 201 6.51 15.30 7.57
C LYS A 201 7.72 15.52 6.66
N ALA A 202 7.57 15.20 5.36
CA ALA A 202 8.62 15.39 4.36
C ALA A 202 9.05 16.86 4.28
N TRP A 203 8.10 17.79 4.32
CA TRP A 203 8.34 19.23 4.35
C TRP A 203 9.12 19.66 5.59
N ASN A 204 8.68 19.24 6.77
CA ASN A 204 9.34 19.57 8.03
C ASN A 204 10.78 19.02 8.09
N GLN A 205 10.98 17.78 7.62
CA GLN A 205 12.32 17.20 7.53
C GLN A 205 13.21 17.99 6.56
N ARG A 206 12.68 18.40 5.40
CA ARG A 206 13.41 19.23 4.43
C ARG A 206 13.80 20.59 5.02
N ARG A 207 12.90 21.23 5.77
CA ARG A 207 13.19 22.51 6.44
C ARG A 207 14.30 22.35 7.48
N PHE A 208 14.23 21.31 8.30
CA PHE A 208 15.26 21.00 9.30
C PHE A 208 16.62 20.73 8.65
N MET A 209 16.66 19.93 7.59
CA MET A 209 17.89 19.63 6.83
C MET A 209 18.51 20.87 6.20
N LYS A 210 17.68 21.76 5.63
CA LYS A 210 18.15 23.06 5.09
C LYS A 210 18.78 23.94 6.17
N GLN A 211 18.22 23.97 7.38
CA GLN A 211 18.76 24.75 8.49
C GLN A 211 20.12 24.25 8.97
N HIS A 212 20.40 22.95 8.81
CA HIS A 212 21.65 22.33 9.27
C HIS A 212 22.63 22.02 8.12
N ALA A 213 22.37 22.51 6.90
CA ALA A 213 23.16 22.21 5.70
C ALA A 213 23.41 20.71 5.44
N ILE A 214 22.47 19.84 5.83
CA ILE A 214 22.52 18.40 5.56
C ILE A 214 21.78 18.15 4.25
N TRP A 215 22.51 17.92 3.16
CA TRP A 215 21.91 17.70 1.84
C TRP A 215 21.88 16.21 1.47
N GLY A 216 20.84 15.80 0.74
CA GLY A 216 20.87 14.54 -0.04
C GLY A 216 20.61 13.24 0.72
N THR A 217 19.95 13.24 1.88
CA THR A 217 19.63 11.97 2.56
C THR A 217 18.64 11.12 1.74
N ASN A 218 18.91 9.81 1.63
CA ASN A 218 18.04 8.88 0.92
C ASN A 218 16.62 8.84 1.52
N VAL A 219 16.48 9.09 2.82
CA VAL A 219 15.19 9.24 3.50
C VAL A 219 14.35 10.37 2.89
N SER A 220 14.96 11.52 2.55
CA SER A 220 14.23 12.62 1.92
C SER A 220 13.69 12.25 0.55
N ARG A 221 14.45 11.47 -0.23
CA ARG A 221 14.03 10.99 -1.55
C ARG A 221 12.91 9.97 -1.42
N LEU A 222 13.02 9.05 -0.46
CA LEU A 222 11.98 8.07 -0.17
C LEU A 222 10.65 8.74 0.20
N LEU A 223 10.69 9.71 1.11
CA LEU A 223 9.50 10.44 1.53
C LEU A 223 8.87 11.23 0.39
N LEU A 224 9.68 11.88 -0.45
CA LEU A 224 9.18 12.59 -1.62
C LEU A 224 8.48 11.63 -2.59
N LEU A 225 9.11 10.49 -2.90
CA LEU A 225 8.53 9.48 -3.77
C LEU A 225 7.20 8.94 -3.22
N LEU A 226 7.10 8.74 -1.90
CA LEU A 226 5.86 8.32 -1.26
C LEU A 226 4.75 9.36 -1.42
N VAL A 227 5.08 10.65 -1.33
CA VAL A 227 4.13 11.74 -1.56
C VAL A 227 3.72 11.82 -3.02
N GLU A 228 4.67 11.71 -3.95
CA GLU A 228 4.40 11.77 -5.39
C GLU A 228 3.50 10.62 -5.85
N THR A 229 3.80 9.38 -5.40
CA THR A 229 2.98 8.21 -5.73
C THR A 229 1.60 8.24 -5.07
N GLY A 230 1.51 8.74 -3.82
CA GLY A 230 0.22 8.94 -3.14
C GLY A 230 -0.64 10.02 -3.79
N ALA A 231 -0.04 11.14 -4.20
CA ALA A 231 -0.74 12.21 -4.90
C ALA A 231 -1.21 11.75 -6.29
N PHE A 232 -0.39 11.00 -7.02
CA PHE A 232 -0.77 10.39 -8.29
C PHE A 232 -2.00 9.48 -8.13
N TRP A 233 -2.01 8.64 -7.09
CA TRP A 233 -3.16 7.79 -6.80
C TRP A 233 -4.43 8.58 -6.47
N ALA A 234 -4.31 9.58 -5.60
CA ALA A 234 -5.44 10.43 -5.22
C ALA A 234 -6.03 11.18 -6.43
N MET A 235 -5.20 11.61 -7.39
CA MET A 235 -5.68 12.22 -8.63
C MET A 235 -6.47 11.24 -9.50
N ILE A 236 -6.02 9.99 -9.61
CA ILE A 236 -6.75 8.95 -10.36
C ILE A 236 -8.09 8.64 -9.72
N GLN A 237 -8.11 8.46 -8.39
CA GLN A 237 -9.35 8.23 -7.65
C GLN A 237 -10.31 9.41 -7.78
N LEU A 238 -9.83 10.65 -7.67
CA LEU A 238 -10.65 11.84 -7.86
C LEU A 238 -11.24 11.90 -9.28
N ALA A 239 -10.42 11.67 -10.31
CA ALA A 239 -10.88 11.64 -11.70
C ALA A 239 -11.95 10.55 -11.91
N PHE A 240 -11.76 9.38 -11.32
CA PHE A 240 -12.74 8.29 -11.38
C PHE A 240 -14.04 8.66 -10.67
N SER A 241 -13.98 9.24 -9.47
CA SER A 241 -15.17 9.70 -8.75
C SER A 241 -15.94 10.76 -9.52
N LEU A 242 -15.24 11.72 -10.14
CA LEU A 242 -15.89 12.73 -10.99
C LEU A 242 -16.54 12.10 -12.23
N LEU A 243 -15.86 11.13 -12.85
CA LEU A 243 -16.38 10.41 -14.00
C LEU A 243 -17.67 9.65 -13.65
N GLN A 244 -17.72 9.01 -12.49
CA GLN A 244 -18.94 8.36 -11.99
C GLN A 244 -20.09 9.36 -11.80
N GLN A 245 -19.83 10.55 -11.26
CA GLN A 245 -20.88 11.56 -11.02
C GLN A 245 -21.45 12.17 -12.30
N ILE A 246 -20.65 12.27 -13.36
CA ILE A 246 -21.08 12.84 -14.65
C ILE A 246 -21.80 11.76 -15.48
N ASN A 247 -21.55 10.48 -15.22
CA ASN A 247 -22.18 9.37 -15.93
C ASN A 247 -23.63 9.17 -15.47
N ASP A 248 -24.56 9.81 -16.15
CA ASP A 248 -26.01 9.64 -15.97
C ASP A 248 -26.57 8.33 -16.56
N GLY A 249 -25.72 7.54 -17.23
CA GLY A 249 -26.09 6.30 -17.91
C GLY A 249 -26.75 6.50 -19.29
N GLU A 250 -27.03 7.74 -19.70
CA GLU A 250 -27.59 8.04 -21.03
C GLU A 250 -26.50 8.02 -22.10
N ASN A 251 -25.29 8.47 -21.75
CA ASN A 251 -24.17 8.50 -22.68
C ASN A 251 -23.39 7.18 -22.71
N ALA A 252 -23.64 6.38 -23.75
CA ALA A 252 -22.97 5.10 -23.99
C ALA A 252 -21.43 5.16 -23.99
N GLN A 253 -20.83 6.26 -24.47
CA GLN A 253 -19.38 6.41 -24.50
C GLN A 253 -18.82 6.71 -23.12
N LEU A 254 -19.55 7.51 -22.33
CA LEU A 254 -19.17 7.85 -20.98
C LEU A 254 -19.29 6.65 -20.04
N ASP A 255 -20.34 5.84 -20.23
CA ASP A 255 -20.51 4.56 -19.53
C ASP A 255 -19.35 3.61 -19.80
N LEU A 256 -18.98 3.43 -21.07
CA LEU A 256 -17.82 2.63 -21.46
C LEU A 256 -16.52 3.16 -20.85
N ALA A 257 -16.29 4.48 -20.91
CA ALA A 257 -15.10 5.10 -20.33
C ALA A 257 -15.05 4.89 -18.81
N THR A 258 -16.17 5.05 -18.11
CA THR A 258 -16.31 4.81 -16.68
C THR A 258 -15.97 3.37 -16.33
N ALA A 259 -16.50 2.41 -17.10
CA ALA A 259 -16.22 0.99 -16.91
C ALA A 259 -14.73 0.67 -17.13
N VAL A 260 -14.10 1.22 -18.17
CA VAL A 260 -12.66 1.06 -18.43
C VAL A 260 -11.84 1.62 -17.27
N VAL A 261 -12.13 2.85 -16.81
CA VAL A 261 -11.41 3.48 -15.70
C VAL A 261 -11.60 2.70 -14.39
N ALA A 262 -12.80 2.17 -14.14
CA ALA A 262 -13.06 1.32 -12.97
C ALA A 262 -12.16 0.07 -12.95
N ARG A 263 -12.01 -0.58 -14.10
CA ARG A 263 -11.13 -1.76 -14.25
C ARG A 263 -9.67 -1.37 -14.04
N ILE A 264 -9.19 -0.31 -14.68
CA ILE A 264 -7.81 0.19 -14.50
C ILE A 264 -7.54 0.51 -13.02
N THR A 265 -8.44 1.25 -12.38
CA THR A 265 -8.31 1.67 -10.98
C THR A 265 -8.18 0.47 -10.06
N THR A 266 -8.94 -0.60 -10.30
CA THR A 266 -8.87 -1.80 -9.47
C THR A 266 -7.48 -2.46 -9.49
N TYR A 267 -6.85 -2.56 -10.66
CA TYR A 267 -5.49 -3.11 -10.77
C TYR A 267 -4.43 -2.11 -10.27
N LEU A 268 -4.63 -0.80 -10.47
CA LEU A 268 -3.74 0.23 -9.94
C LEU A 268 -3.71 0.24 -8.40
N ALA A 269 -4.84 -0.05 -7.74
CA ALA A 269 -4.89 -0.22 -6.28
C ALA A 269 -3.96 -1.34 -5.80
N ALA A 270 -3.70 -2.36 -6.61
CA ALA A 270 -2.74 -3.42 -6.29
C ALA A 270 -1.29 -3.07 -6.72
N ILE A 271 -1.14 -2.46 -7.90
CA ILE A 271 0.16 -2.10 -8.49
C ILE A 271 0.89 -1.06 -7.64
N LEU A 272 0.22 0.03 -7.24
CA LEU A 272 0.89 1.17 -6.62
C LEU A 272 1.49 0.82 -5.24
N PRO A 273 0.77 0.17 -4.30
CA PRO A 273 1.37 -0.27 -3.06
C PRO A 273 2.56 -1.22 -3.27
N THR A 274 2.46 -2.15 -4.22
CA THR A 274 3.52 -3.11 -4.55
C THR A 274 4.76 -2.40 -5.08
N ALA A 275 4.60 -1.49 -6.04
CA ALA A 275 5.68 -0.69 -6.61
C ALA A 275 6.36 0.18 -5.54
N THR A 276 5.59 0.86 -4.68
CA THR A 276 6.17 1.67 -3.59
C THR A 276 6.99 0.83 -2.61
N LEU A 277 6.57 -0.41 -2.31
CA LEU A 277 7.37 -1.30 -1.46
C LEU A 277 8.65 -1.79 -2.13
N ILE A 278 8.63 -2.10 -3.44
CA ILE A 278 9.84 -2.46 -4.20
C ILE A 278 10.84 -1.30 -4.12
N ILE A 279 10.39 -0.07 -4.37
CA ILE A 279 11.27 1.10 -4.37
C ILE A 279 11.78 1.40 -2.95
N ALA A 280 10.91 1.29 -1.93
CA ALA A 280 11.34 1.45 -0.53
C ALA A 280 12.39 0.42 -0.12
N ARG A 281 12.29 -0.82 -0.61
CA ARG A 281 13.27 -1.88 -0.35
C ARG A 281 14.57 -1.72 -1.15
N SER A 282 14.49 -1.22 -2.39
CA SER A 282 15.68 -1.01 -3.21
C SER A 282 16.59 0.08 -2.63
N GLN A 283 15.99 1.17 -2.10
CA GLN A 283 16.74 2.26 -1.48
C GLN A 283 17.47 1.83 -0.20
N ARG A 284 16.87 0.95 0.62
CA ARG A 284 17.55 0.41 1.81
C ARG A 284 18.79 -0.40 1.46
N SER A 285 18.78 -1.19 0.38
CA SER A 285 19.98 -1.91 -0.04
C SER A 285 21.12 -0.97 -0.44
N VAL A 286 20.79 0.17 -1.05
CA VAL A 286 21.79 1.17 -1.44
C VAL A 286 22.43 1.81 -0.21
N ASP A 287 21.66 2.11 0.84
CA ASP A 287 22.18 2.65 2.10
C ASP A 287 23.20 1.72 2.78
N TYR A 288 22.98 0.40 2.74
CA TYR A 288 23.93 -0.55 3.29
C TYR A 288 25.23 -0.59 2.48
N VAL A 289 25.15 -0.55 1.14
CA VAL A 289 26.33 -0.53 0.27
C VAL A 289 27.17 0.72 0.52
N PHE A 290 26.55 1.91 0.57
CA PHE A 290 27.29 3.16 0.81
C PHE A 290 27.93 3.24 2.21
N LYS A 291 27.27 2.71 3.25
CA LYS A 291 27.87 2.60 4.59
C LYS A 291 29.08 1.65 4.63
N PHE A 292 29.09 0.61 3.79
CA PHE A 292 30.21 -0.34 3.70
C PHE A 292 31.35 0.11 2.77
N SER A 293 31.14 1.08 1.88
CA SER A 293 32.19 1.65 1.02
C SER A 293 32.95 2.84 1.63
N HIS A 294 32.68 3.20 2.88
CA HIS A 294 33.41 4.24 3.63
C HIS A 294 34.24 3.84 4.88
N PRO A 295 34.70 2.59 5.12
CA PRO A 295 35.56 2.32 6.29
C PRO A 295 37.04 2.75 6.21
N VAL A 296 37.59 3.25 5.09
CA VAL A 296 39.07 3.20 4.91
C VAL A 296 39.79 4.56 4.72
N ALA A 297 39.10 5.68 4.52
CA ALA A 297 39.80 6.93 4.14
C ALA A 297 40.17 7.90 5.29
N THR A 298 39.89 7.59 6.56
CA THR A 298 40.09 8.58 7.67
C THR A 298 41.04 8.13 8.78
N TYR A 299 41.92 7.16 8.53
CA TYR A 299 42.98 6.79 9.49
C TYR A 299 44.42 7.01 8.97
N ILE A 300 44.60 7.63 7.81
CA ILE A 300 45.94 7.95 7.30
C ILE A 300 46.03 9.45 7.03
N SER A 301 46.69 10.15 7.97
CA SER A 301 47.20 11.53 7.96
C SER A 301 46.71 12.27 9.22
N THR A 302 47.48 12.55 10.27
CA THR A 302 48.94 12.61 10.43
C THR A 302 49.24 12.59 11.93
N ASN A 303 49.74 11.46 12.43
CA ASN A 303 50.71 11.52 13.54
C ASN A 303 52.02 12.00 12.92
N HIS A 304 52.22 13.31 12.88
CA HIS A 304 53.55 13.89 12.72
C HIS A 304 53.68 15.01 13.75
N ASP A 305 54.01 14.58 14.97
CA ASP A 305 54.55 15.42 16.02
C ASP A 305 55.97 14.90 16.30
N PRO A 306 56.99 15.51 15.71
CA PRO A 306 58.27 15.61 16.36
C PRO A 306 58.57 17.09 16.62
N GLU A 307 59.09 17.37 17.82
CA GLU A 307 59.65 18.67 18.26
C GLU A 307 58.60 19.65 18.82
N ARG A 308 58.42 19.78 20.15
CA ARG A 308 59.44 20.04 21.17
C ARG A 308 60.38 21.19 20.75
N LEU A 309 59.95 22.43 20.98
CA LEU A 309 60.77 23.62 21.31
C LEU A 309 59.79 24.70 21.83
N ASN A 310 59.58 24.74 23.15
CA ASN A 310 60.19 25.69 24.09
C ASN A 310 59.86 27.17 23.86
N GLY A 311 59.17 27.75 24.85
CA GLY A 311 59.28 29.17 25.20
C GLY A 311 58.17 30.06 24.65
N GLU A 312 57.22 30.45 25.50
CA GLU A 312 57.23 31.78 26.13
C GLU A 312 55.94 32.05 26.90
N THR A 313 56.13 32.41 28.15
CA THR A 313 55.18 32.98 29.09
C THR A 313 54.71 34.35 28.61
N GLY A 314 53.40 34.51 28.41
CA GLY A 314 52.78 35.80 28.11
C GLY A 314 51.37 35.88 28.69
N THR A 315 51.26 36.50 29.86
CA THR A 315 50.02 36.85 30.56
C THR A 315 49.30 38.00 29.83
N HIS A 316 48.04 37.82 29.41
CA HIS A 316 47.08 38.92 29.27
C HIS A 316 45.63 38.48 29.57
N PRO A 317 44.90 39.20 30.45
CA PRO A 317 43.49 38.97 30.76
C PRO A 317 42.60 40.02 30.08
N LEU A 318 41.56 39.61 29.36
CA LEU A 318 40.43 40.46 28.94
C LEU A 318 39.22 39.53 28.75
N SER A 319 38.29 39.50 29.71
CA SER A 319 37.11 40.38 29.82
C SER A 319 35.85 39.75 29.21
N SER A 320 35.00 39.27 30.13
CA SER A 320 33.54 39.24 30.09
C SER A 320 32.82 39.47 28.75
N ILE A 321 32.24 38.41 28.21
CA ILE A 321 30.99 38.52 27.45
C ILE A 321 29.92 37.75 28.23
N ARG A 322 29.07 38.55 28.89
CA ARG A 322 27.88 38.15 29.62
C ARG A 322 26.75 38.04 28.61
N MET A 323 26.38 36.84 28.18
CA MET A 323 25.10 36.60 27.52
C MET A 323 24.08 36.13 28.55
N SER A 324 23.15 37.02 28.84
CA SER A 324 21.98 36.80 29.69
C SER A 324 20.95 35.89 29.01
N ASN A 325 20.57 34.85 29.75
CA ASN A 325 19.23 34.27 29.90
C ASN A 325 18.30 34.28 28.68
N ILE A 326 18.24 33.15 27.98
CA ILE A 326 17.04 32.69 27.29
C ILE A 326 16.48 31.52 28.08
N HIS A 327 15.39 31.77 28.81
CA HIS A 327 14.58 30.72 29.44
C HIS A 327 13.89 29.91 28.35
N PHE A 328 14.38 28.69 28.13
CA PHE A 328 13.56 27.63 27.53
C PHE A 328 12.81 26.93 28.66
N ALA A 329 11.48 26.92 28.55
CA ALA A 329 10.62 26.13 29.41
C ALA A 329 10.94 24.64 29.22
N GLU A 330 11.40 24.00 30.29
CA GLU A 330 11.56 22.56 30.41
C GLU A 330 10.22 21.86 30.22
N VAL A 331 10.12 21.06 29.16
CA VAL A 331 9.14 19.98 29.05
C VAL A 331 9.83 18.73 29.58
N GLY A 332 9.24 18.16 30.63
CA GLY A 332 9.79 17.13 31.52
C GLY A 332 10.63 16.04 30.84
N ASN A 333 11.93 16.06 31.16
CA ASN A 333 12.81 14.91 31.06
C ASN A 333 12.55 14.01 32.27
N ALA A 334 12.01 12.82 32.02
CA ALA A 334 12.04 11.74 32.98
C ALA A 334 13.52 11.37 33.21
N GLU A 335 13.97 11.65 34.44
CA GLU A 335 15.29 11.37 34.96
C GLU A 335 15.61 9.88 34.83
N TRP A 336 16.61 9.56 33.99
CA TRP A 336 17.14 8.22 33.87
C TRP A 336 18.03 7.96 35.09
N ASP A 337 17.58 7.11 36.02
CA ASP A 337 18.31 6.71 37.22
C ASP A 337 19.23 5.50 36.93
N PRO A 338 20.56 5.68 36.84
CA PRO A 338 21.51 4.59 36.60
C PRO A 338 21.60 3.59 37.76
N LYS A 339 21.04 3.86 38.95
CA LYS A 339 21.08 2.92 40.09
C LYS A 339 20.04 1.82 40.02
N ARG A 340 19.06 1.90 39.11
CA ARG A 340 18.03 0.87 38.92
C ARG A 340 18.44 -0.26 37.97
N ALA A 341 19.56 -0.11 37.26
CA ALA A 341 20.05 -1.10 36.30
C ALA A 341 20.99 -2.15 36.93
N SER A 342 21.47 -1.95 38.16
CA SER A 342 22.44 -2.85 38.81
C SER A 342 21.85 -3.85 39.80
N SER A 343 20.52 -3.90 39.98
CA SER A 343 19.85 -4.79 40.95
C SER A 343 19.02 -5.92 40.32
N LEU A 344 19.09 -6.12 39.00
CA LEU A 344 18.27 -7.11 38.27
C LEU A 344 19.03 -8.31 37.73
N ASP A 345 20.32 -8.49 38.06
CA ASP A 345 21.16 -9.55 37.49
C ASP A 345 21.52 -10.71 38.44
N THR A 346 20.84 -10.83 39.59
CA THR A 346 21.01 -11.97 40.51
C THR A 346 19.69 -12.68 40.73
N GLN A 347 19.22 -13.43 39.72
CA GLN A 347 18.44 -14.66 39.86
C GLN A 347 18.07 -15.23 38.48
N ARG A 348 19.01 -15.94 37.84
CA ARG A 348 18.69 -16.95 36.83
C ARG A 348 18.88 -18.34 37.45
N PRO A 349 17.83 -19.14 37.60
CA PRO A 349 17.96 -20.56 37.94
C PRO A 349 18.28 -21.37 36.68
N GLY A 350 19.26 -22.28 36.79
CA GLY A 350 19.40 -23.46 35.94
C GLY A 350 19.99 -23.22 34.54
N ALA A 351 21.32 -23.23 34.43
CA ALA A 351 21.98 -23.51 33.16
C ALA A 351 21.82 -25.02 32.85
N PRO A 352 21.39 -25.42 31.63
CA PRO A 352 21.41 -26.81 31.22
C PRO A 352 22.85 -27.30 30.99
N GLU A 353 23.12 -28.53 31.43
CA GLU A 353 24.40 -29.22 31.30
C GLU A 353 24.90 -29.32 29.84
N PRO A 354 26.22 -29.33 29.63
CA PRO A 354 26.81 -29.51 28.31
C PRO A 354 26.53 -30.92 27.77
N TYR A 355 25.97 -30.97 26.56
CA TYR A 355 25.77 -32.20 25.78
C TYR A 355 27.13 -32.87 25.51
N ILE A 356 27.35 -34.04 26.12
CA ILE A 356 28.46 -34.95 25.81
C ILE A 356 28.07 -35.73 24.55
N LEU A 357 28.80 -35.51 23.45
CA LEU A 357 28.67 -36.30 22.23
C LEU A 357 29.25 -37.71 22.45
N PRO A 358 28.53 -38.79 22.08
CA PRO A 358 29.08 -40.14 22.13
C PRO A 358 30.14 -40.37 21.02
N PRO A 359 31.11 -41.26 21.26
CA PRO A 359 32.23 -41.48 20.36
C PRO A 359 31.85 -42.39 19.18
N ASN A 360 32.40 -42.03 18.01
CA ASN A 360 32.80 -42.90 16.89
C ASN A 360 32.00 -44.19 16.63
N PHE A 361 31.26 -44.18 15.52
CA PHE A 361 31.10 -45.38 14.68
C PHE A 361 32.00 -45.25 13.44
N ARG A 362 33.20 -45.81 13.55
CA ARG A 362 33.97 -46.34 12.41
C ARG A 362 33.54 -47.79 12.22
N GLY A 363 33.22 -48.14 10.98
CA GLY A 363 32.98 -49.51 10.54
C GLY A 363 32.82 -49.54 9.03
N GLU A 364 33.96 -49.66 8.34
CA GLU A 364 34.13 -50.11 6.95
C GLU A 364 33.57 -51.54 6.74
N PRO A 365 33.66 -52.14 5.54
CA PRO A 365 33.77 -51.60 4.18
C PRO A 365 32.52 -51.87 3.31
#